data_AF-A0A8T4NQW7-F1
#
_entry.id   AF-A0A8T4NQW7-F1
#
_cell.length_a   1.000
_cell.length_b   1.000
_cell.length_c   1.000
_cell.angle_alpha   90.00
_cell.angle_beta   90.00
_cell.angle_gamma   90.00
#
_symmetry.space_group_name_H-M   'P 1'
#
loop_
_entity.id
_entity.type
_entity.pdbx_description
1 polymer ?
#
loop_
_entity_poly.entity_id
_entity_poly.type
_entity_poly.pdbx_seq_one_letter_code
_entity_poly.pdbx_strand_id
1 'polypeptide(L)'
;MPNKQLINFIKEARKRDFDDFQIKEPLLKNGWPLDEIEKAFASLKQQVKFKNKITIYLDSDALKIIDKRAKKNMFTISEQIEDILRRSAINARKIRREEEKLDDLLVSLFSRKTYKK
;
A
#
# COMPACT_ATOMS: atom_id res chain seq x y z
N MET A 1 22.01 2.73 -20.09
CA MET A 1 20.59 3.18 -20.12
C MET A 1 19.77 2.13 -20.85
N PRO A 2 18.55 1.82 -20.41
CA PRO A 2 17.75 0.78 -21.07
C PRO A 2 17.34 1.21 -22.50
N ASN A 3 17.34 0.27 -23.44
CA ASN A 3 17.04 0.53 -24.84
C ASN A 3 15.59 1.03 -25.01
N LYS A 4 15.42 2.24 -25.57
CA LYS A 4 14.10 2.88 -25.73
C LYS A 4 13.15 2.08 -26.64
N GLN A 5 13.68 1.40 -27.65
CA GLN A 5 12.88 0.59 -28.57
C GLN A 5 12.28 -0.62 -27.85
N LEU A 6 13.09 -1.30 -27.03
CA LEU A 6 12.68 -2.45 -26.24
C LEU A 6 11.60 -2.07 -25.20
N ILE A 7 11.76 -0.93 -24.54
CA ILE A 7 10.75 -0.41 -23.60
C ILE A 7 9.43 -0.15 -24.31
N ASN A 8 9.45 0.48 -25.49
CA ASN A 8 8.24 0.78 -26.25
C ASN A 8 7.54 -0.50 -26.73
N PHE A 9 8.31 -1.49 -27.18
CA PHE A 9 7.79 -2.80 -27.55
C PHE A 9 7.06 -3.47 -26.38
N ILE A 10 7.69 -3.54 -25.20
CA ILE A 10 7.07 -4.15 -24.02
C ILE A 10 5.80 -3.39 -23.61
N LYS A 11 5.79 -2.05 -23.72
CA LYS A 11 4.58 -1.23 -23.45
C LYS A 11 3.45 -1.53 -24.44
N GLU A 12 3.75 -1.64 -25.73
CA GLU A 12 2.74 -1.97 -26.74
C GLU A 12 2.20 -3.39 -26.55
N ALA A 13 3.05 -4.35 -26.23
CA ALA A 13 2.63 -5.72 -25.98
C ALA A 13 1.74 -5.82 -24.73
N ARG A 14 2.08 -5.12 -23.65
CA ARG A 14 1.20 -5.01 -22.47
C ARG A 14 -0.14 -4.34 -22.77
N LYS A 15 -0.17 -3.34 -23.66
CA LYS A 15 -1.42 -2.70 -24.09
C LYS A 15 -2.33 -3.66 -24.88
N ARG A 16 -1.78 -4.74 -25.43
CA ARG A 16 -2.50 -5.80 -26.15
C ARG A 16 -2.75 -7.03 -25.27
N ASP A 17 -2.61 -6.90 -23.95
CA ASP A 17 -2.86 -7.95 -22.96
C ASP A 17 -1.98 -9.21 -23.08
N PHE A 18 -0.76 -9.08 -23.62
CA PHE A 18 0.22 -10.17 -23.58
C PHE A 18 0.86 -10.28 -22.20
N ASP A 19 1.02 -11.52 -21.73
CA ASP A 19 1.69 -11.82 -20.46
C ASP A 19 3.22 -11.62 -20.56
N ASP A 20 3.87 -11.33 -19.43
CA ASP A 20 5.30 -11.05 -19.38
C ASP A 20 6.14 -12.23 -19.93
N PHE A 21 5.67 -13.48 -19.77
CA PHE A 21 6.30 -14.66 -20.36
C PHE A 21 6.21 -14.67 -21.90
N GLN A 22 5.02 -14.37 -22.44
CA GLN A 22 4.75 -14.31 -23.87
C GLN A 22 5.51 -13.18 -24.56
N ILE A 23 5.89 -12.13 -23.83
CA ILE A 23 6.70 -11.02 -24.35
C ILE A 23 8.19 -11.38 -24.34
N LYS A 24 8.66 -12.12 -23.32
CA LYS A 24 10.08 -12.50 -23.20
C LYS A 24 10.51 -13.53 -24.25
N GLU A 25 9.67 -14.51 -24.54
CA GLU A 25 10.02 -15.62 -25.43
C GLU A 25 10.36 -15.15 -26.88
N PRO A 26 9.58 -14.27 -27.52
CA PRO A 26 9.92 -13.71 -28.83
C PRO A 26 11.18 -12.84 -28.80
N LEU A 27 11.44 -12.11 -27.71
CA LEU A 27 12.63 -11.27 -27.59
C LEU A 27 13.89 -12.14 -27.53
N LEU A 28 13.87 -13.23 -26.77
CA LEU A 28 14.96 -14.20 -26.73
C LEU A 28 15.17 -14.90 -28.07
N LYS A 29 14.09 -15.32 -28.75
CA LYS A 29 14.17 -15.95 -30.09
C LYS A 29 14.75 -15.02 -31.15
N ASN A 30 14.52 -13.70 -31.03
CA ASN A 30 15.09 -12.69 -31.93
C ASN A 30 16.52 -12.25 -31.54
N GLY A 31 17.18 -12.97 -30.62
CA GLY A 31 18.58 -12.73 -30.28
C GLY A 31 18.84 -11.57 -29.33
N TRP A 32 17.81 -11.05 -28.63
CA TRP A 32 18.03 -10.02 -27.62
C TRP A 32 18.72 -10.62 -26.38
N PRO A 33 19.74 -9.95 -25.83
CA PRO A 33 20.41 -10.40 -24.62
C PRO A 33 19.43 -10.43 -23.43
N LEU A 34 19.45 -11.52 -22.66
CA LEU A 34 18.61 -11.68 -21.46
C LEU A 34 18.76 -10.50 -20.50
N ASP A 35 20.00 -10.05 -20.27
CA ASP A 35 20.32 -8.93 -19.39
C ASP A 35 19.61 -7.63 -19.79
N GLU A 36 19.46 -7.37 -21.09
CA GLU A 36 18.79 -6.16 -21.59
C GLU A 36 17.28 -6.24 -21.42
N ILE A 37 16.72 -7.43 -21.69
CA ILE A 37 15.30 -7.73 -21.49
C ILE A 37 14.95 -7.51 -20.02
N GLU A 38 15.71 -8.11 -19.10
CA GLU A 38 15.46 -7.98 -17.66
C GLU A 38 15.58 -6.54 -17.18
N LYS A 39 16.60 -5.79 -17.63
CA LYS A 39 16.75 -4.36 -17.32
C LYS A 39 15.56 -3.54 -17.84
N ALA A 40 15.02 -3.85 -19.02
CA ALA A 40 13.86 -3.18 -19.57
C ALA A 40 12.59 -3.47 -18.75
N PHE A 41 12.32 -4.74 -18.41
CA PHE A 41 11.21 -5.12 -17.52
C PHE A 41 11.33 -4.48 -16.14
N ALA A 42 12.54 -4.45 -15.56
CA ALA A 42 12.80 -3.82 -14.27
C ALA A 42 12.55 -2.31 -14.30
N SER A 43 12.87 -1.64 -15.41
CA SER A 43 12.58 -0.20 -15.58
C SER A 43 11.08 0.10 -15.72
N LEU A 44 10.30 -0.85 -16.22
CA LEU A 44 8.85 -0.74 -16.40
C LEU A 44 8.06 -1.13 -15.16
N LYS A 45 8.63 -1.92 -14.25
CA LYS A 45 8.05 -2.11 -12.92
C LYS A 45 8.01 -0.73 -12.26
N GLN A 46 6.81 -0.25 -11.97
CA GLN A 46 6.61 1.00 -11.27
C GLN A 46 7.34 0.90 -9.93
N GLN A 47 8.52 1.51 -9.84
CA GLN A 47 9.13 1.75 -8.55
C GLN A 47 8.14 2.63 -7.82
N VAL A 48 7.51 2.09 -6.78
CA VAL A 48 6.67 2.86 -5.88
C VAL A 48 7.60 3.89 -5.26
N LYS A 49 7.68 5.08 -5.88
CA LYS A 49 8.45 6.20 -5.36
C LYS A 49 7.69 6.68 -4.15
N PHE A 50 8.00 6.11 -2.99
CA PHE A 50 7.57 6.66 -1.72
C PHE A 50 8.17 8.07 -1.65
N LYS A 51 7.33 9.10 -1.83
CA LYS A 51 7.75 10.51 -1.77
C LYS A 51 8.40 10.82 -0.41
N ASN A 52 7.93 10.14 0.63
CA ASN A 52 8.38 10.30 2.01
C ASN A 52 8.77 8.93 2.58
N LYS A 53 9.89 8.86 3.30
CA LYS A 53 10.34 7.68 4.06
C LYS A 53 10.37 8.02 5.54
N ILE A 54 9.87 7.11 6.37
CA ILE A 54 9.88 7.24 7.83
C ILE A 54 10.67 6.07 8.39
N THR A 55 11.60 6.37 9.31
CA THR A 55 12.32 5.36 10.09
C THR A 55 11.78 5.42 11.51
N ILE A 56 11.35 4.28 12.04
CA ILE A 56 10.75 4.18 13.37
C ILE A 56 11.55 3.15 14.16
N TYR A 57 11.94 3.52 15.38
CA TYR A 57 12.52 2.61 16.34
C TYR A 57 11.42 2.17 17.30
N LEU A 58 11.31 0.86 17.53
CA LEU A 58 10.27 0.27 18.37
C LEU A 58 10.91 -0.65 19.39
N ASP A 59 10.38 -0.63 20.60
CA ASP A 59 10.77 -1.58 21.64
C ASP A 59 10.33 -2.99 21.28
N SER A 60 11.07 -3.97 21.81
CA SER A 60 10.83 -5.39 21.50
C SER A 60 9.42 -5.86 21.87
N ASP A 61 8.82 -5.31 22.93
CA ASP A 61 7.47 -5.67 23.36
C ASP A 61 6.39 -5.08 22.46
N ALA A 62 6.58 -3.83 22.00
CA ALA A 62 5.71 -3.22 21.01
C ALA A 62 5.75 -4.00 19.68
N LEU A 63 6.95 -4.43 19.26
CA LEU A 63 7.11 -5.23 18.05
C LEU A 63 6.38 -6.58 18.14
N LYS A 64 6.45 -7.28 19.29
CA LYS A 64 5.72 -8.54 19.51
C LYS A 64 4.20 -8.35 19.38
N ILE A 65 3.66 -7.23 19.87
CA ILE A 65 2.23 -6.94 19.79
C ILE A 65 1.81 -6.68 18.34
N ILE A 66 2.62 -5.92 17.59
CA ILE A 66 2.37 -5.64 16.17
C ILE A 66 2.44 -6.92 15.35
N ASP A 67 3.42 -7.79 15.60
CA ASP A 67 3.57 -9.07 14.89
C ASP A 67 2.37 -10.01 15.11
N LYS A 68 1.90 -10.15 16.35
CA LYS A 68 0.68 -10.92 16.65
C LYS A 68 -0.54 -10.39 15.87
N ARG A 69 -0.67 -9.07 15.77
CA ARG A 69 -1.76 -8.42 15.04
C ARG A 69 -1.62 -8.60 13.53
N ALA A 70 -0.41 -8.48 13.00
CA ALA A 70 -0.10 -8.68 11.59
C ALA A 70 -0.49 -10.09 11.13
N LYS A 71 -0.09 -11.12 11.90
CA LYS A 71 -0.47 -12.53 11.65
C LYS A 71 -1.98 -12.75 11.63
N LYS A 72 -2.70 -12.16 12.59
CA LYS A 72 -4.18 -12.27 12.64
C LYS A 72 -4.85 -11.67 11.41
N ASN A 73 -4.31 -10.57 10.90
CA ASN A 73 -4.84 -9.86 9.73
C ASN A 73 -4.25 -10.34 8.40
N MET A 74 -3.40 -11.38 8.42
CA MET A 74 -2.67 -11.88 7.24
C MET A 74 -1.83 -10.79 6.54
N PHE A 75 -1.22 -9.90 7.31
CA PHE A 75 -0.33 -8.84 6.84
C PHE A 75 1.12 -9.11 7.22
N THR A 76 2.03 -8.50 6.45
CA THR A 76 3.41 -8.27 6.90
C THR A 76 3.45 -7.19 7.98
N ILE A 77 4.54 -7.15 8.76
CA ILE A 77 4.73 -6.12 9.80
C ILE A 77 4.66 -4.70 9.21
N SER A 78 5.30 -4.49 8.05
CA SER A 78 5.30 -3.20 7.35
C SER A 78 3.88 -2.78 6.95
N GLU A 79 3.10 -3.67 6.33
CA GLU A 79 1.71 -3.40 5.95
C GLU A 79 0.82 -3.13 7.17
N GLN A 80 1.06 -3.84 8.27
CA GLN A 80 0.33 -3.64 9.51
C GLN A 80 0.62 -2.26 10.13
N ILE A 81 1.87 -1.80 10.08
CA ILE A 81 2.27 -0.45 10.53
C ILE A 81 1.63 0.61 9.64
N GLU A 82 1.65 0.42 8.32
CA GLU A 82 0.97 1.32 7.38
C GLU A 82 -0.53 1.39 7.64
N ASP A 83 -1.18 0.25 7.90
CA ASP A 83 -2.61 0.19 8.22
C ASP A 83 -2.93 0.95 9.51
N ILE A 84 -2.09 0.82 10.54
CA ILE A 84 -2.24 1.56 11.80
C ILE A 84 -2.13 3.07 11.54
N LEU A 85 -1.08 3.51 10.82
CA LEU A 85 -0.87 4.92 10.53
C LEU A 85 -2.01 5.51 9.68
N ARG A 86 -2.47 4.75 8.68
CA ARG A 86 -3.60 5.14 7.82
C ARG A 86 -4.88 5.31 8.64
N ARG A 87 -5.22 4.33 9.48
CA ARG A 87 -6.40 4.40 10.35
C ARG A 87 -6.31 5.56 11.34
N SER A 88 -5.13 5.77 11.93
CA SER A 88 -4.89 6.88 12.85
C SER A 88 -5.11 8.23 12.17
N ALA A 89 -4.58 8.41 10.96
CA ALA A 89 -4.73 9.65 10.19
C ALA A 89 -6.18 9.91 9.75
N ILE A 90 -6.90 8.87 9.31
CA ILE A 90 -8.31 8.98 8.90
C ILE A 90 -9.20 9.31 10.10
N ASN A 91 -8.98 8.63 11.23
CA ASN A 91 -9.80 8.81 12.43
C ASN A 91 -9.54 10.15 13.13
N ALA A 92 -8.33 10.70 13.02
CA ALA A 92 -7.98 11.99 13.59
C ALA A 92 -8.85 13.14 13.05
N ARG A 93 -9.35 13.04 11.81
CA ARG A 93 -10.21 14.07 11.20
C ARG A 93 -11.67 14.08 11.70
N LYS A 94 -12.15 13.00 12.33
CA LYS A 94 -13.59 12.84 12.64
C LYS A 94 -14.04 13.41 13.99
N ILE A 95 -13.14 14.02 14.77
CA ILE A 95 -13.51 14.58 16.08
C ILE A 95 -13.65 16.10 15.96
N ARG A 96 -14.72 16.54 15.28
CA ARG A 96 -15.49 17.65 15.82
C ARG A 96 -16.61 16.98 16.61
N ARG A 97 -16.40 16.79 17.91
CA ARG A 97 -17.55 16.71 18.80
C ARG A 97 -18.15 18.11 18.71
N GLU A 98 -19.25 18.24 17.99
CA GLU A 98 -20.11 19.40 18.20
C GLU A 98 -20.36 19.43 19.70
N GLU A 99 -20.08 20.57 20.35
CA GLU A 99 -20.44 20.74 21.75
C GLU A 99 -21.96 20.56 21.81
N GLU A 100 -22.41 19.43 22.37
CA GLU A 100 -23.83 19.21 22.63
C GLU A 100 -24.30 20.38 23.48
N LYS A 101 -25.40 21.03 23.08
CA LYS A 101 -26.04 22.05 23.92
C LYS A 101 -26.36 21.40 25.27
N LEU A 102 -26.27 22.18 26.35
CA LEU A 102 -26.47 21.69 27.72
C LEU A 102 -27.73 20.83 27.88
N ASP A 103 -28.81 21.20 27.20
CA ASP A 103 -30.07 20.47 27.21
C ASP A 103 -29.97 19.11 26.51
N ASP A 104 -29.25 19.02 25.39
CA ASP A 104 -29.00 17.77 24.66
C ASP A 104 -28.07 16.84 25.47
N LEU A 105 -27.13 17.41 26.23
CA LEU A 105 -26.25 16.67 27.15
C LEU A 105 -27.04 16.08 28.34
N LEU A 106 -27.98 16.85 28.89
CA LEU A 106 -28.87 16.35 29.95
C LEU A 106 -29.75 15.21 29.41
N VAL A 107 -30.32 15.40 28.22
CA VAL A 107 -31.11 14.33 27.59
C VAL A 107 -30.24 13.12 27.26
N SER A 108 -28.98 13.29 26.81
CA SER A 108 -28.09 12.17 26.46
C SER A 108 -27.62 11.37 27.68
N LEU A 109 -27.34 12.04 28.82
CA LEU A 109 -26.99 11.42 30.09
C LEU A 109 -28.11 10.54 30.67
N PHE A 110 -29.37 10.97 30.49
CA PHE A 110 -30.54 10.26 31.03
C PHE A 110 -31.27 9.41 29.99
N SER A 111 -30.96 9.56 28.71
CA SER A 111 -31.48 8.71 27.64
C SER A 111 -30.67 7.43 27.57
N ARG A 112 -31.35 6.28 27.60
CA ARG A 112 -30.76 4.94 27.42
C ARG A 112 -30.30 4.69 25.96
N LYS A 113 -29.77 5.69 25.26
CA LYS A 113 -29.18 5.50 23.94
C LYS A 113 -27.82 4.83 24.11
N THR A 114 -27.81 3.50 24.07
CA THR A 114 -26.60 2.73 23.81
C THR A 114 -26.13 3.04 22.40
N TYR A 115 -25.02 3.76 22.26
CA TYR A 115 -24.29 3.82 20.99
C TYR A 115 -23.96 2.38 20.59
N LYS A 116 -24.50 1.89 19.47
CA LYS A 116 -24.03 0.65 18.85
C LYS A 116 -22.58 0.89 18.43
N LYS A 117 -21.66 0.23 19.14
CA LYS A 117 -20.24 0.17 18.80
C LYS A 117 -20.02 -0.43 17.42
#